data_AF-F0ZHF9-F1
#
_entry.id   AF-F0ZHF9-F1
#
_cell.length_a   1.000
_cell.length_b   1.000
_cell.length_c   1.000
_cell.angle_alpha   90.00
_cell.angle_beta   90.00
_cell.angle_gamma   90.00
#
_symmetry.space_group_name_H-M   'P 1'
#
loop_
_entity.id
_entity.type
_entity.pdbx_description
1 polymer ?
#
loop_
_entity_poly.entity_id
_entity_poly.type
_entity_poly.pdbx_seq_one_letter_code
_entity_poly.pdbx_strand_id
1 'polypeptide(L)'
;MHTLIQHFNEEQQTRFEYYKRSSFQRANIKKVMQSVLSAPVNQTSAIVMGGIAKVFVGEIVELARTIMEEWRENGPIRPRHIREAYRRLKESNNIP
;
A
#
# COMPACT_ATOMS: atom_id res chain seq x y z
N MET A 1 17.60 -6.69 -10.11
CA MET A 1 17.30 -5.56 -9.19
C MET A 1 18.53 -4.74 -8.84
N HIS A 2 19.66 -5.35 -8.46
CA HIS A 2 20.86 -4.61 -8.03
C HIS A 2 21.35 -3.56 -9.05
N THR A 3 21.33 -3.91 -10.34
CA THR A 3 21.75 -3.01 -11.43
C THR A 3 20.84 -1.78 -11.61
N LEU A 4 19.55 -1.88 -11.28
CA LEU A 4 18.60 -0.77 -11.45
C LEU A 4 18.74 0.25 -10.32
N ILE A 5 18.90 -0.23 -9.09
CA ILE A 5 19.02 0.59 -7.88
C ILE A 5 20.30 1.43 -7.91
N GLN A 6 21.39 0.90 -8.48
CA GLN A 6 22.67 1.62 -8.64
C GLN A 6 22.59 2.88 -9.50
N HIS A 7 21.55 3.00 -10.33
CA HIS A 7 21.36 4.14 -11.23
C HIS A 7 20.22 5.06 -10.77
N PHE A 8 19.71 4.90 -9.55
CA PHE A 8 18.70 5.79 -9.00
C PHE A 8 19.26 7.18 -8.78
N ASN A 9 18.46 8.19 -9.13
CA ASN A 9 18.68 9.53 -8.59
C ASN A 9 18.32 9.56 -7.08
N GLU A 10 18.71 10.63 -6.39
CA GLU A 10 18.53 10.75 -4.94
C GLU A 10 17.06 10.61 -4.51
N GLU A 11 16.14 11.17 -5.30
CA GLU A 11 14.71 11.10 -5.02
C GLU A 11 14.17 9.67 -5.16
N GLN A 12 14.58 8.95 -6.21
CA GLN A 12 14.22 7.55 -6.44
C GLN A 12 14.77 6.65 -5.34
N GLN A 13 16.03 6.84 -4.95
CA GLN A 13 16.67 6.10 -3.86
C GLN A 13 15.91 6.31 -2.55
N THR A 14 15.56 7.56 -2.24
CA THR A 14 14.80 7.91 -1.05
C THR A 14 13.42 7.25 -1.05
N ARG A 15 12.67 7.36 -2.15
CA ARG A 15 11.35 6.70 -2.29
C ARG A 15 11.44 5.18 -2.14
N PHE A 16 12.46 4.56 -2.73
CA PHE A 16 12.65 3.11 -2.65
C PHE A 16 12.97 2.65 -1.22
N GLU A 17 13.80 3.36 -0.48
CA GLU A 17 14.07 3.05 0.93
C GLU A 17 12.81 3.18 1.80
N TYR A 18 11.98 4.20 1.58
CA TYR A 18 10.68 4.32 2.25
C TYR A 18 9.76 3.14 1.91
N TYR A 19 9.64 2.77 0.63
CA TYR A 19 8.89 1.60 0.21
C TYR A 19 9.39 0.32 0.91
N LYS A 20 10.70 0.08 0.90
CA LYS A 20 11.33 -1.12 1.48
C LYS A 20 11.08 -1.24 2.97
N ARG A 21 11.19 -0.12 3.71
CA ARG A 21 11.08 -0.10 5.18
C ARG A 21 9.66 0.08 5.71
N SER A 22 8.73 0.53 4.87
CA SER A 22 7.33 0.72 5.29
C SER A 22 6.69 -0.58 5.76
N SER A 23 6.03 -0.54 6.92
CA SER A 23 5.31 -1.68 7.49
C SER A 23 4.27 -1.20 8.50
N PHE A 24 3.22 -1.99 8.72
CA PHE A 24 2.27 -1.73 9.79
C PHE A 24 2.81 -2.19 11.14
N GLN A 25 2.51 -1.42 12.19
CA GLN A 25 2.83 -1.83 13.56
C GLN A 25 2.04 -3.09 13.93
N ARG A 26 2.76 -4.17 14.22
CA ARG A 26 2.19 -5.49 14.51
C ARG A 26 1.15 -5.46 15.65
N ALA A 27 1.39 -4.64 16.67
CA ALA A 27 0.46 -4.48 17.79
C ALA A 27 -0.91 -3.92 17.35
N ASN A 28 -0.92 -2.96 16.42
CA ASN A 28 -2.15 -2.37 15.90
C ASN A 28 -2.91 -3.34 14.99
N ILE A 29 -2.19 -4.05 14.12
CA ILE A 29 -2.80 -5.12 13.29
C ILE A 29 -3.44 -6.18 14.18
N LYS A 30 -2.70 -6.64 15.20
CA LYS A 30 -3.22 -7.62 16.16
C LYS A 30 -4.48 -7.10 16.86
N LYS A 31 -4.49 -5.84 17.33
CA LYS A 31 -5.65 -5.23 17.98
C LYS A 31 -6.90 -5.23 17.07
N VAL A 32 -6.75 -4.86 15.79
CA VAL A 32 -7.85 -4.86 14.82
C VAL A 32 -8.34 -6.28 14.52
N MET A 33 -7.43 -7.23 14.31
CA MET A 33 -7.82 -8.63 14.08
C MET A 33 -8.57 -9.20 15.28
N GLN A 34 -8.11 -8.93 16.50
CA GLN A 34 -8.77 -9.38 17.73
C GLN A 34 -10.14 -8.75 17.93
N SER A 35 -10.34 -7.48 17.54
CA SER A 35 -11.66 -6.84 17.63
C SER A 35 -12.71 -7.45 16.69
N VAL A 36 -12.27 -8.06 15.59
CA VAL A 36 -13.16 -8.72 14.62
C VAL A 36 -13.37 -10.19 14.95
N LEU A 37 -12.31 -10.91 15.32
CA LEU A 37 -12.35 -12.36 15.57
C LEU A 37 -12.81 -12.72 16.98
N SER A 38 -12.77 -11.76 17.92
CA SER A 38 -13.03 -11.98 19.35
C SER A 38 -12.20 -13.12 19.97
N ALA A 39 -11.02 -13.39 19.40
CA ALA A 39 -10.13 -14.49 19.77
C ALA A 39 -8.66 -14.02 19.82
N PRO A 40 -7.79 -14.71 20.58
CA PRO A 40 -6.36 -14.41 20.59
C PRO A 40 -5.72 -14.58 19.20
N VAL A 41 -4.88 -13.61 18.81
CA VAL A 41 -4.15 -13.63 17.52
C VAL A 41 -2.65 -13.79 17.79
N ASN A 42 -2.02 -14.76 17.11
CA ASN A 42 -0.58 -14.99 17.22
C ASN A 42 0.23 -13.99 16.36
N GLN A 43 1.54 -13.90 16.62
CA GLN A 43 2.41 -12.94 15.94
C GLN A 43 2.53 -13.20 14.43
N THR A 44 2.59 -14.46 14.01
CA THR A 44 2.70 -14.86 12.61
C THR A 44 1.50 -14.38 11.80
N SER A 45 0.28 -14.57 12.33
CA SER A 45 -0.95 -14.09 11.70
C SER A 45 -0.96 -12.56 11.55
N ALA A 46 -0.46 -11.82 12.54
CA ALA A 46 -0.35 -10.37 12.45
C ALA A 46 0.69 -9.91 11.40
N ILE A 47 1.79 -10.67 11.23
CA ILE A 47 2.79 -10.41 10.17
C ILE A 47 2.18 -10.63 8.79
N VAL A 48 1.50 -11.76 8.58
CA VAL A 48 0.83 -12.09 7.31
C VAL A 48 -0.21 -11.03 6.97
N MET A 49 -1.07 -10.67 7.92
CA MET A 49 -2.09 -9.64 7.72
C MET A 49 -1.48 -8.28 7.40
N GLY A 50 -0.41 -7.89 8.10
CA GLY A 50 0.34 -6.66 7.78
C GLY A 50 0.92 -6.67 6.37
N GLY A 51 1.40 -7.83 5.89
CA GLY A 51 1.88 -8.01 4.52
C GLY A 51 0.76 -7.84 3.49
N ILE A 52 -0.38 -8.53 3.69
CA ILE A 52 -1.55 -8.42 2.80
C ILE A 52 -2.07 -6.98 2.74
N ALA A 53 -2.21 -6.34 3.90
CA ALA A 53 -2.63 -4.94 3.97
C ALA A 53 -1.64 -4.01 3.23
N LYS A 54 -0.33 -4.30 3.27
CA LYS A 54 0.68 -3.49 2.56
C LYS A 54 0.56 -3.64 1.05
N VAL A 55 0.31 -4.85 0.55
CA VAL A 55 0.05 -5.10 -0.88
C VAL A 55 -1.18 -4.31 -1.33
N PHE A 56 -2.28 -4.41 -0.58
CA PHE A 56 -3.52 -3.67 -0.87
C PHE A 56 -3.31 -2.15 -0.94
N VAL A 57 -2.57 -1.57 0.02
CA VAL A 57 -2.23 -0.13 -0.02
C VAL A 57 -1.36 0.20 -1.24
N GLY A 58 -0.43 -0.69 -1.61
CA GLY A 58 0.42 -0.53 -2.79
C GLY A 58 -0.40 -0.44 -4.09
N GLU A 59 -1.32 -1.39 -4.30
CA GLU A 59 -2.19 -1.44 -5.49
C GLU A 59 -3.05 -0.18 -5.63
N ILE A 60 -3.62 0.28 -4.51
CA ILE A 60 -4.42 1.52 -4.48
C ILE A 60 -3.57 2.73 -4.83
N VAL A 61 -2.38 2.87 -4.23
CA VAL A 61 -1.51 4.03 -4.44
C VAL A 61 -0.95 4.05 -5.86
N GLU A 62 -0.59 2.90 -6.41
CA GLU A 62 -0.13 2.75 -7.80
C GLU A 62 -1.21 3.21 -8.78
N LEU A 63 -2.42 2.67 -8.68
CA LEU A 63 -3.51 3.07 -9.57
C LEU A 63 -3.93 4.53 -9.35
N ALA A 64 -3.93 5.02 -8.11
CA ALA A 64 -4.23 6.42 -7.82
C ALA A 64 -3.21 7.38 -8.46
N ARG A 65 -1.95 6.96 -8.57
CA ARG A 65 -0.92 7.71 -9.30
C ARG A 65 -1.20 7.74 -10.79
N THR A 66 -1.58 6.60 -11.38
CA THR A 66 -1.99 6.51 -12.80
C THR A 66 -3.21 7.38 -13.09
N ILE A 67 -4.26 7.33 -12.26
CA ILE A 67 -5.46 8.17 -12.41
C ILE A 67 -5.13 9.66 -12.36
N MET A 68 -4.23 10.07 -11.47
CA MET A 68 -3.81 11.46 -11.38
C MET A 68 -3.14 11.93 -12.68
N GLU A 69 -2.35 11.06 -13.31
CA GLU A 69 -1.72 11.32 -14.61
C GLU A 69 -2.73 11.35 -15.76
N GLU A 70 -3.70 10.43 -15.77
CA GLU A 70 -4.83 10.43 -16.72
C GLU A 70 -5.62 11.74 -16.65
N TRP A 71 -5.79 12.28 -15.45
CA TRP A 71 -6.50 13.53 -15.19
C TRP A 71 -5.63 14.78 -15.41
N ARG A 72 -4.38 14.59 -15.84
CA ARG A 72 -3.40 15.67 -16.09
C ARG A 72 -3.13 16.52 -14.85
N GLU A 73 -3.17 15.91 -13.67
CA GLU A 73 -2.91 16.56 -12.40
C GLU A 73 -1.49 16.28 -11.92
N ASN A 74 -0.95 17.22 -11.16
CA ASN A 74 0.40 17.14 -10.59
C ASN A 74 0.37 17.36 -9.07
N GLY A 75 1.45 16.95 -8.41
CA GLY A 75 1.61 17.08 -6.96
C GLY A 75 1.18 15.83 -6.18
N PRO A 76 0.75 15.99 -4.91
CA PRO A 76 0.36 14.88 -4.06
C PRO A 76 -0.94 14.20 -4.52
N ILE A 77 -1.03 12.88 -4.30
CA ILE A 77 -2.26 12.10 -4.50
C ILE A 77 -3.37 12.67 -3.59
N ARG A 78 -4.52 13.00 -4.18
CA ARG A 78 -5.68 13.58 -3.49
C ARG A 78 -6.70 12.49 -3.12
N PRO A 79 -7.60 12.73 -2.15
CA PRO A 79 -8.65 11.76 -1.78
C PRO A 79 -9.52 11.28 -2.95
N ARG A 80 -9.74 12.11 -3.98
CA ARG A 80 -10.48 11.70 -5.19
C ARG A 80 -9.74 10.65 -6.03
N HIS A 81 -8.41 10.69 -6.10
CA HIS A 81 -7.61 9.71 -6.83
C HIS A 81 -7.66 8.35 -6.12
N ILE A 82 -7.56 8.34 -4.79
CA ILE A 82 -7.68 7.12 -3.99
C ILE A 82 -9.07 6.49 -4.11
N ARG A 83 -10.13 7.30 -4.01
CA ARG A 83 -11.51 6.81 -4.15
C ARG A 83 -11.77 6.22 -5.53
N GLU A 84 -11.27 6.88 -6.58
CA GLU A 84 -11.39 6.37 -7.95
C GLU A 84 -10.56 5.10 -8.16
N ALA A 85 -9.35 5.03 -7.60
CA ALA A 85 -8.52 3.82 -7.64
C ALA A 85 -9.24 2.63 -6.99
N TYR A 86 -9.81 2.83 -5.80
CA TYR A 86 -10.59 1.80 -5.12
C TYR A 86 -11.80 1.36 -5.96
N ARG A 87 -12.55 2.31 -6.55
CA ARG A 87 -13.69 2.02 -7.42
C ARG A 87 -13.28 1.12 -8.60
N ARG A 88 -12.23 1.50 -9.33
CA ARG A 88 -11.74 0.75 -10.51
C ARG A 88 -11.19 -0.63 -10.14
N LEU A 89 -10.41 -0.76 -9.06
CA LEU A 89 -9.87 -2.04 -8.61
C LEU A 89 -10.99 -3.01 -8.18
N LYS A 90 -12.05 -2.48 -7.57
CA LYS A 90 -13.23 -3.27 -7.19
C LYS A 90 -14.01 -3.75 -8.42
N GLU A 91 -14.19 -2.88 -9.41
CA GLU A 91 -14.86 -3.23 -10.69
C GLU A 91 -14.06 -4.26 -11.50
N SER A 92 -12.74 -4.21 -11.44
CA SER A 92 -11.86 -5.18 -12.11
C SER A 92 -11.65 -6.47 -11.30
N ASN A 93 -12.34 -6.63 -10.16
CA ASN A 93 -12.24 -7.79 -9.27
C ASN A 93 -10.78 -8.09 -8.80
N ASN A 94 -9.94 -7.06 -8.74
CA ASN A 94 -8.54 -7.16 -8.30
C ASN A 94 -8.40 -7.01 -6.79
N ILE A 95 -9.37 -6.37 -6.14
CA ILE A 95 -9.47 -6.27 -4.68
C ILE A 95 -10.89 -6.69 -4.25
N PRO A 96 -11.05 -7.22 -3.03
CA PRO A 96 -12.35 -7.61 -2.49
C PRO A 96 -13.33 -6.43 -2.27
#